data_AF-A0A3C0HPM1-F1
#
_entry.id   AF-A0A3C0HPM1-F1
#
_cell.length_a   1.000
_cell.length_b   1.000
_cell.length_c   1.000
_cell.angle_alpha   90.00
_cell.angle_beta   90.00
_cell.angle_gamma   90.00
#
_symmetry.space_group_name_H-M   'P 1'
#
loop_
_entity.id
_entity.type
_entity.pdbx_description
1 polymer ?
#
loop_
_entity_poly.entity_id
_entity_poly.type
_entity_poly.pdbx_seq_one_letter_code
_entity_poly.pdbx_strand_id
1 'polypeptide(L)'
;MRSRPAFRSIVALITSLGLVACGGTADDAQLSDRSVDESAVDQGQEAEPGENPSDDAGRPADSELVAEDGSWTVLVYLMGDNDLESFAVGDVFEMAEAGSNENVNIVTLVDRHPGYSDEEIGPLGNFDGTTLVHVGREEIITAFDSGELNLGDPETLKSFLVTGVTEFPADRYALILWDHGGGWTGVGPDDTDGEDILTLPEIRSGIADGLAEVGLDSIDLLGFDACLMATFEVATQVQDLADVMVASEELEPGHGWDFSSLEILRDRRDVGAAGLAVELIDTYAAQAAEAGTGIDITLSALDLTEIAQLEEALDELANVLAEADPSVIAAFAAARQAALEFGANPDPSLAANLLDLGSLMEEFLVMGTPVRPEIEAVLTALQTAVIHEISGPATRRATGVSVYFPPSADYVEDEYADLGEVPGWSGILEAFYFAGDNLDEASKASFVEDDALEFSFDDEGLTVYGTVDVGSSDSVVAAEIVYGVVDDSDGSVIFIGEEPASFEALDDGSGEVAAFYDLTVLTLSDGIDTDFAYLDMEIDYESELWFLDVPLWYVPPEEADTDDPPHDVILGLTLNPDGDVLSEVYYEINTEGMIGELTADPDGLIYPVVLNQYADGSREWLTLSEVG
;
A
#
# COMPACT_ATOMS: atom_id res chain seq x y z
N MET A 1 33.39 -32.39 -5.67
CA MET A 1 33.11 -33.26 -4.50
C MET A 1 33.14 -32.38 -3.26
N ARG A 2 32.06 -31.63 -3.07
CA ARG A 2 31.61 -31.07 -1.80
C ARG A 2 30.20 -31.63 -1.60
N SER A 3 29.91 -32.09 -0.40
CA SER A 3 28.69 -32.80 -0.07
C SER A 3 27.50 -31.85 -0.15
N ARG A 4 26.50 -32.19 -0.96
CA ARG A 4 25.14 -31.71 -0.75
C ARG A 4 24.73 -32.09 0.67
N PRO A 5 24.15 -31.18 1.49
CA PRO A 5 23.36 -31.63 2.62
C PRO A 5 22.24 -32.48 2.03
N ALA A 6 22.19 -33.74 2.42
CA ALA A 6 21.02 -34.55 2.16
C ALA A 6 20.02 -34.16 3.23
N PHE A 7 19.22 -33.12 2.99
CA PHE A 7 17.96 -32.96 3.70
C PHE A 7 17.19 -34.26 3.50
N ARG A 8 17.14 -35.09 4.55
CA ARG A 8 16.29 -36.26 4.56
C ARG A 8 14.89 -35.73 4.84
N SER A 9 14.12 -35.50 3.79
CA SER A 9 12.76 -34.95 3.80
C SER A 9 11.93 -35.51 4.96
N ILE A 10 11.86 -34.74 6.03
CA ILE A 10 10.87 -34.84 7.10
C ILE A 10 10.15 -33.49 6.99
N VAL A 11 8.93 -33.52 6.46
CA VAL A 11 8.07 -32.35 6.40
C VAL A 11 7.56 -32.12 7.82
N ALA A 12 7.85 -30.95 8.39
CA ALA A 12 7.15 -30.46 9.57
C ALA A 12 5.88 -29.76 9.09
N LEU A 13 4.73 -30.12 9.65
CA LEU A 13 3.44 -29.57 9.29
C LEU A 13 2.73 -29.06 10.53
N ILE A 14 2.21 -27.85 10.43
CA ILE A 14 1.37 -27.24 11.45
C ILE A 14 0.07 -26.85 10.78
N THR A 15 -1.04 -27.23 11.39
CA THR A 15 -2.33 -26.63 11.09
C THR A 15 -2.50 -25.41 12.00
N SER A 16 -2.66 -24.23 11.42
CA SER A 16 -2.96 -22.98 12.14
C SER A 16 -4.49 -22.81 12.24
N LEU A 17 -4.92 -22.06 13.27
CA LEU A 17 -6.27 -21.52 13.34
C LEU A 17 -6.12 -20.01 13.57
N GLY A 18 -6.67 -19.23 12.65
CA GLY A 18 -6.83 -17.79 12.84
C GLY A 18 -7.87 -17.52 13.92
N LEU A 19 -7.60 -16.54 14.78
CA LEU A 19 -8.45 -16.16 15.91
C LEU A 19 -8.96 -14.73 15.77
N VAL A 20 -10.17 -14.50 16.28
CA VAL A 20 -10.75 -13.15 16.41
C VAL A 20 -9.86 -12.26 17.27
N ALA A 21 -9.20 -11.28 16.65
CA ALA A 21 -8.61 -10.10 17.29
C ALA A 21 -7.72 -10.37 18.52
N CYS A 22 -7.09 -11.55 18.64
CA CYS A 22 -6.29 -11.88 19.80
C CYS A 22 -5.00 -11.07 19.80
N GLY A 23 -4.80 -10.23 20.83
CA GLY A 23 -3.46 -9.89 21.28
C GLY A 23 -2.74 -11.17 21.67
N GLY A 24 -1.66 -11.50 20.97
CA GLY A 24 -0.79 -12.60 21.35
C GLY A 24 -0.29 -12.34 22.76
N THR A 25 -0.29 -13.37 23.62
CA THR A 25 0.62 -13.32 24.76
C THR A 25 2.02 -13.35 24.17
N ALA A 26 2.67 -12.20 24.10
CA ALA A 26 4.10 -12.07 23.88
C ALA A 26 4.86 -12.88 24.95
N ASP A 27 5.08 -14.16 24.67
CA ASP A 27 6.32 -14.81 25.02
C ASP A 27 6.94 -15.23 23.68
N ASP A 28 8.08 -14.61 23.38
CA ASP A 28 9.04 -14.90 22.30
C ASP A 28 8.88 -14.20 20.93
N ALA A 29 8.58 -12.90 20.93
CA ALA A 29 9.14 -11.97 19.95
C ALA A 29 10.13 -11.02 20.66
N GLN A 30 11.37 -11.48 20.87
CA GLN A 30 12.49 -10.58 21.09
C GLN A 30 13.21 -10.39 19.76
N LEU A 31 12.64 -9.57 18.89
CA LEU A 31 13.42 -8.90 17.86
C LEU A 31 14.24 -7.81 18.56
N SER A 32 15.53 -7.78 18.25
CA SER A 32 16.50 -6.94 18.96
C SER A 32 16.22 -5.47 18.73
N ASP A 33 15.74 -4.82 19.78
CA ASP A 33 15.78 -3.37 20.02
C ASP A 33 17.12 -2.77 19.53
N ARG A 34 17.11 -2.15 18.33
CA ARG A 34 18.18 -1.28 17.85
C ARG A 34 18.03 0.09 18.48
N SER A 35 18.23 0.15 19.79
CA SER A 35 18.44 1.40 20.51
C SER A 35 19.70 2.12 19.96
N VAL A 36 19.48 3.25 19.27
CA VAL A 36 20.56 4.18 18.93
C VAL A 36 20.93 4.95 20.20
N ASP A 37 22.17 4.77 20.65
CA ASP A 37 22.75 5.40 21.84
C ASP A 37 22.88 6.92 21.62
N GLU A 38 21.89 7.68 22.09
CA GLU A 38 22.00 9.13 22.27
C GLU A 38 23.11 9.46 23.29
N SER A 39 24.31 9.79 22.81
CA SER A 39 25.16 10.73 23.54
C SER A 39 26.24 11.41 22.67
N ALA A 40 26.08 12.72 22.45
CA ALA A 40 27.03 13.73 22.95
C ALA A 40 26.63 15.15 22.49
N VAL A 41 25.96 15.87 23.39
CA VAL A 41 25.86 17.32 23.37
C VAL A 41 27.26 17.93 23.60
N ASP A 42 27.82 18.62 22.61
CA ASP A 42 28.87 19.61 22.83
C ASP A 42 28.40 21.01 22.46
N GLN A 43 28.57 21.92 23.41
CA GLN A 43 28.09 23.29 23.34
C GLN A 43 29.14 24.19 22.67
N GLY A 44 28.71 24.84 21.60
CA GLY A 44 28.89 26.27 21.44
C GLY A 44 29.91 26.73 20.41
N GLN A 45 29.44 27.56 19.47
CA GLN A 45 29.87 28.95 19.43
C GLN A 45 28.93 29.83 18.61
N GLU A 46 28.46 30.89 19.27
CA GLU A 46 27.71 32.02 18.71
C GLU A 46 28.42 32.64 17.50
N ALA A 47 27.67 32.90 16.42
CA ALA A 47 28.01 33.87 15.40
C ALA A 47 26.83 34.85 15.22
N GLU A 48 27.13 36.13 15.45
CA GLU A 48 26.23 37.29 15.36
C GLU A 48 25.74 37.59 13.93
N PRO A 49 24.61 38.30 13.77
CA PRO A 49 23.86 38.39 12.52
C PRO A 49 24.49 39.37 11.52
N GLY A 50 24.63 38.91 10.27
CA GLY A 50 25.05 39.71 9.12
C GLY A 50 23.87 40.42 8.46
N GLU A 51 24.08 41.72 8.21
CA GLU A 51 23.13 42.71 7.68
C GLU A 51 22.39 42.31 6.38
N ASN A 52 21.06 42.45 6.42
CA ASN A 52 20.18 42.57 5.25
C ASN A 52 20.52 43.81 4.40
N PRO A 53 20.62 43.69 3.07
CA PRO A 53 20.31 44.77 2.16
C PRO A 53 18.91 44.58 1.57
N SER A 54 17.99 45.45 1.98
CA SER A 54 16.78 45.78 1.24
C SER A 54 17.13 46.38 -0.13
N ASP A 55 16.43 45.97 -1.19
CA ASP A 55 15.52 46.83 -1.97
C ASP A 55 15.27 46.25 -3.37
N ASP A 56 13.98 45.98 -3.60
CA ASP A 56 13.22 46.52 -4.74
C ASP A 56 13.87 46.42 -6.13
N ALA A 57 13.59 45.31 -6.80
CA ALA A 57 13.64 45.23 -8.25
C ALA A 57 12.36 44.56 -8.79
N GLY A 58 11.28 45.34 -8.84
CA GLY A 58 10.29 45.25 -9.93
C GLY A 58 9.24 44.16 -9.82
N ARG A 59 8.28 44.33 -8.90
CA ARG A 59 6.94 43.74 -9.07
C ARG A 59 6.31 44.29 -10.36
N PRO A 60 5.86 43.45 -11.31
CA PRO A 60 4.89 43.88 -12.30
C PRO A 60 3.63 44.33 -11.56
N ALA A 61 3.00 45.38 -12.05
CA ALA A 61 1.79 45.94 -11.48
C ALA A 61 0.66 44.90 -11.52
N ASP A 62 -0.14 44.85 -10.44
CA ASP A 62 -1.47 44.21 -10.34
C ASP A 62 -2.22 44.27 -11.69
N SER A 63 -2.06 43.25 -12.52
CA SER A 63 -3.12 42.85 -13.44
C SER A 63 -3.96 41.89 -12.63
N GLU A 64 -5.22 42.24 -12.36
CA GLU A 64 -6.22 41.26 -11.94
C GLU A 64 -6.08 40.03 -12.84
N LEU A 65 -5.58 38.94 -12.25
CA LEU A 65 -5.43 37.62 -12.84
C LEU A 65 -6.85 37.11 -13.12
N VAL A 66 -7.44 37.52 -14.24
CA VAL A 66 -8.76 36.99 -14.63
C VAL A 66 -8.50 35.72 -15.42
N ALA A 67 -8.45 34.60 -14.70
CA ALA A 67 -8.56 33.27 -15.28
C ALA A 67 -9.75 33.21 -16.24
N GLU A 68 -9.59 32.52 -17.38
CA GLU A 68 -10.73 32.33 -18.28
C GLU A 68 -11.71 31.33 -17.66
N ASP A 69 -13.02 31.61 -17.75
CA ASP A 69 -14.09 30.73 -17.25
C ASP A 69 -13.93 29.30 -17.79
N GLY A 70 -13.83 28.32 -16.90
CA GLY A 70 -13.55 26.91 -17.21
C GLY A 70 -12.11 26.58 -17.60
N SER A 71 -11.12 27.43 -17.27
CA SER A 71 -9.69 27.12 -17.43
C SER A 71 -9.14 26.33 -16.24
N TRP A 72 -8.12 25.51 -16.49
CA TRP A 72 -7.45 24.66 -15.49
C TRP A 72 -5.98 25.06 -15.28
N THR A 73 -5.50 24.88 -14.06
CA THR A 73 -4.07 24.68 -13.77
C THR A 73 -3.93 23.33 -13.11
N VAL A 74 -3.16 22.44 -13.73
CA VAL A 74 -2.80 21.12 -13.22
C VAL A 74 -1.38 21.21 -12.69
N LEU A 75 -1.23 20.93 -11.41
CA LEU A 75 0.01 20.93 -10.65
C LEU A 75 0.41 19.48 -10.38
N VAL A 76 1.55 19.04 -10.92
CA VAL A 76 2.09 17.69 -10.68
C VAL A 76 3.34 17.80 -9.82
N TYR A 77 3.25 17.35 -8.58
CA TYR A 77 4.36 17.31 -7.63
C TYR A 77 5.07 15.96 -7.81
N LEU A 78 6.13 15.98 -8.62
CA LEU A 78 6.76 14.79 -9.20
C LEU A 78 8.02 14.45 -8.40
N MET A 79 7.84 13.57 -7.42
CA MET A 79 8.82 13.19 -6.39
C MET A 79 9.71 12.07 -6.94
N GLY A 80 10.60 12.40 -7.88
CA GLY A 80 11.45 11.42 -8.56
C GLY A 80 12.82 11.23 -7.92
N ASP A 81 13.01 11.64 -6.66
CA ASP A 81 14.27 11.45 -5.92
C ASP A 81 14.33 10.08 -5.23
N ASN A 82 14.06 9.02 -6.02
CA ASN A 82 14.04 7.61 -5.61
C ASN A 82 14.08 6.70 -6.86
N ASP A 83 13.89 5.39 -6.67
CA ASP A 83 14.01 4.37 -7.71
C ASP A 83 12.93 4.46 -8.82
N LEU A 84 11.89 5.27 -8.65
CA LEU A 84 10.90 5.55 -9.69
C LEU A 84 11.32 6.68 -10.66
N GLU A 85 12.50 7.29 -10.51
CA GLU A 85 12.98 8.43 -11.33
C GLU A 85 12.80 8.21 -12.85
N SER A 86 12.99 6.99 -13.33
CA SER A 86 12.85 6.67 -14.75
C SER A 86 11.41 6.83 -15.28
N PHE A 87 10.41 6.54 -14.43
CA PHE A 87 9.00 6.72 -14.75
C PHE A 87 8.60 8.20 -14.69
N ALA A 88 9.10 8.94 -13.70
CA ALA A 88 8.92 10.39 -13.62
C ALA A 88 9.40 11.10 -14.92
N VAL A 89 10.54 10.67 -15.49
CA VAL A 89 11.02 11.18 -16.78
C VAL A 89 10.01 10.90 -17.92
N GLY A 90 9.44 9.70 -17.94
CA GLY A 90 8.38 9.29 -18.88
C GLY A 90 7.17 10.21 -18.81
N ASP A 91 6.69 10.49 -17.60
CA ASP A 91 5.46 11.28 -17.38
C ASP A 91 5.63 12.74 -17.79
N VAL A 92 6.83 13.30 -17.69
CA VAL A 92 7.10 14.64 -18.25
C VAL A 92 6.93 14.65 -19.77
N PHE A 93 7.25 13.54 -20.47
CA PHE A 93 6.98 13.44 -21.90
C PHE A 93 5.49 13.30 -22.20
N GLU A 94 4.75 12.52 -21.42
CA GLU A 94 3.29 12.37 -21.55
C GLU A 94 2.56 13.70 -21.32
N MET A 95 2.95 14.44 -20.27
CA MET A 95 2.52 15.82 -20.03
C MET A 95 2.83 16.73 -21.21
N ALA A 96 3.94 16.53 -21.92
CA ALA A 96 4.29 17.28 -23.12
C ALA A 96 3.52 16.84 -24.37
N GLU A 97 2.97 15.62 -24.41
CA GLU A 97 2.05 15.19 -25.48
C GLU A 97 0.73 15.96 -25.41
N ALA A 98 0.19 16.13 -24.20
CA ALA A 98 -0.91 17.05 -23.95
C ALA A 98 -0.46 18.50 -24.14
N GLY A 99 0.37 19.01 -23.22
CA GLY A 99 0.94 20.35 -23.18
C GLY A 99 -0.03 21.46 -22.76
N SER A 100 0.49 22.62 -22.36
CA SER A 100 -0.32 23.79 -21.98
C SER A 100 -0.87 24.61 -23.17
N ASN A 101 -1.99 25.30 -22.98
CA ASN A 101 -2.55 26.32 -23.87
C ASN A 101 -3.38 27.37 -23.11
N GLU A 102 -4.23 28.15 -23.80
CA GLU A 102 -5.11 29.13 -23.16
C GLU A 102 -6.19 28.55 -22.23
N ASN A 103 -6.46 27.24 -22.28
CA ASN A 103 -7.48 26.57 -21.47
C ASN A 103 -6.88 25.79 -20.30
N VAL A 104 -5.62 25.35 -20.40
CA VAL A 104 -4.95 24.57 -19.36
C VAL A 104 -3.47 24.96 -19.23
N ASN A 105 -3.03 25.18 -18.00
CA ASN A 105 -1.61 25.17 -17.63
C ASN A 105 -1.27 23.81 -17.02
N ILE A 106 -0.20 23.19 -17.47
CA ILE A 106 0.40 21.98 -16.90
C ILE A 106 1.76 22.38 -16.34
N VAL A 107 1.88 22.32 -15.02
CA VAL A 107 3.06 22.76 -14.28
C VAL A 107 3.48 21.62 -13.36
N THR A 108 4.76 21.24 -13.44
CA THR A 108 5.30 20.16 -12.62
C THR A 108 6.54 20.64 -11.86
N LEU A 109 6.67 20.23 -10.61
CA LEU A 109 7.91 20.32 -9.85
C LEU A 109 8.59 18.96 -9.97
N VAL A 110 9.65 18.87 -10.76
CA VAL A 110 10.37 17.63 -11.04
C VAL A 110 11.58 17.58 -10.15
N ASP A 111 11.62 16.60 -9.25
CA ASP A 111 12.78 16.30 -8.45
C ASP A 111 13.45 15.01 -8.91
N ARG A 112 14.79 14.99 -8.92
CA ARG A 112 15.57 13.93 -9.57
C ARG A 112 16.75 13.50 -8.74
N HIS A 113 16.86 12.18 -8.55
CA HIS A 113 18.01 11.58 -7.92
C HIS A 113 19.27 11.63 -8.80
N PRO A 114 20.46 11.86 -8.23
CA PRO A 114 21.72 11.79 -8.99
C PRO A 114 22.14 10.38 -9.45
N GLY A 115 21.40 9.33 -9.07
CA GLY A 115 21.86 7.94 -9.14
C GLY A 115 20.94 6.93 -9.83
N TYR A 116 19.62 7.16 -9.95
CA TYR A 116 18.70 6.13 -10.46
C TYR A 116 18.57 6.16 -11.98
N SER A 117 18.61 7.33 -12.62
CA SER A 117 18.40 7.48 -14.06
C SER A 117 19.38 8.45 -14.74
N ASP A 118 19.91 8.00 -15.88
CA ASP A 118 20.71 8.81 -16.80
C ASP A 118 19.87 9.45 -17.92
N GLU A 119 18.54 9.29 -17.89
CA GLU A 119 17.66 9.73 -18.96
C GLU A 119 17.56 11.27 -19.07
N GLU A 120 17.42 11.76 -20.31
CA GLU A 120 17.39 13.21 -20.59
C GLU A 120 15.94 13.71 -20.77
N ILE A 121 15.54 14.74 -20.02
CA ILE A 121 14.27 15.45 -20.22
C ILE A 121 14.44 16.52 -21.31
N GLY A 122 14.40 16.10 -22.57
CA GLY A 122 14.41 16.97 -23.74
C GLY A 122 15.46 18.09 -23.69
N PRO A 123 15.08 19.38 -23.69
CA PRO A 123 16.03 20.49 -23.63
C PRO A 123 16.66 20.73 -22.24
N LEU A 124 16.11 20.14 -21.17
CA LEU A 124 16.66 20.23 -19.81
C LEU A 124 17.88 19.31 -19.66
N GLY A 125 17.92 18.20 -20.41
CA GLY A 125 18.98 17.20 -20.31
C GLY A 125 18.80 16.30 -19.09
N ASN A 126 19.87 15.63 -18.68
CA ASN A 126 19.96 14.97 -17.38
C ASN A 126 20.42 16.01 -16.33
N PHE A 127 19.70 16.13 -15.22
CA PHE A 127 19.99 17.03 -14.10
C PHE A 127 19.70 16.35 -12.78
N ASP A 128 20.34 16.84 -11.72
CA ASP A 128 20.13 16.40 -10.34
C ASP A 128 19.40 17.52 -9.57
N GLY A 129 18.55 17.14 -8.61
CA GLY A 129 17.75 18.01 -7.77
C GLY A 129 16.55 18.63 -8.49
N THR A 130 15.95 19.67 -7.91
CA THR A 130 14.59 20.08 -8.28
C THR A 130 14.50 21.17 -9.35
N THR A 131 13.59 21.01 -10.31
CA THR A 131 13.25 22.00 -11.34
C THR A 131 11.74 22.20 -11.47
N LEU A 132 11.28 23.45 -11.37
CA LEU A 132 9.90 23.84 -11.71
C LEU A 132 9.75 24.00 -13.23
N VAL A 133 8.84 23.25 -13.85
CA VAL A 133 8.65 23.18 -15.30
C VAL A 133 7.22 23.57 -15.68
N HIS A 134 7.08 24.50 -16.61
CA HIS A 134 5.83 24.76 -17.32
C HIS A 134 5.86 24.05 -18.67
N VAL A 135 5.02 23.02 -18.81
CA VAL A 135 5.08 22.05 -19.90
C VAL A 135 4.20 22.51 -21.07
N GLY A 136 4.79 22.62 -22.26
CA GLY A 136 4.11 22.94 -23.51
C GLY A 136 3.96 21.71 -24.40
N ARG A 137 3.20 21.84 -25.50
CA ARG A 137 3.02 20.72 -26.43
C ARG A 137 4.32 20.46 -27.20
N GLU A 138 4.92 19.29 -26.98
CA GLU A 138 6.22 18.88 -27.51
C GLU A 138 7.37 19.86 -27.16
N GLU A 139 7.21 20.68 -26.11
CA GLU A 139 8.22 21.68 -25.70
C GLU A 139 8.18 22.01 -24.21
N ILE A 140 9.29 22.52 -23.67
CA ILE A 140 9.31 23.16 -22.35
C ILE A 140 9.15 24.67 -22.54
N ILE A 141 8.10 25.27 -21.97
CA ILE A 141 7.80 26.70 -22.11
C ILE A 141 8.78 27.51 -21.25
N THR A 142 8.87 27.15 -19.97
CA THR A 142 9.81 27.71 -18.99
C THR A 142 10.24 26.63 -18.02
N ALA A 143 11.48 26.73 -17.55
CA ALA A 143 12.00 25.93 -16.46
C ALA A 143 12.79 26.83 -15.51
N PHE A 144 12.67 26.55 -14.21
CA PHE A 144 13.40 27.23 -13.14
C PHE A 144 14.04 26.18 -12.24
N ASP A 145 15.38 26.13 -12.29
CA ASP A 145 16.22 25.33 -11.39
C ASP A 145 16.13 25.91 -9.97
N SER A 146 15.60 25.10 -9.06
CA SER A 146 15.41 25.43 -7.64
C SER A 146 16.57 24.96 -6.78
N GLY A 147 17.53 24.22 -7.34
CA GLY A 147 18.47 23.37 -6.59
C GLY A 147 17.74 22.20 -5.92
N GLU A 148 18.44 21.54 -5.01
CA GLU A 148 17.86 20.47 -4.19
C GLU A 148 16.79 21.01 -3.25
N LEU A 149 15.62 20.38 -3.25
CA LEU A 149 14.53 20.63 -2.32
C LEU A 149 14.05 19.29 -1.78
N ASN A 150 13.88 19.20 -0.47
CA ASN A 150 13.15 18.11 0.14
C ASN A 150 11.67 18.18 -0.28
N LEU A 151 11.21 17.22 -1.09
CA LEU A 151 9.80 17.14 -1.51
C LEU A 151 8.91 16.48 -0.44
N GLY A 152 9.49 15.72 0.49
CA GLY A 152 8.86 15.28 1.76
C GLY A 152 8.44 16.42 2.71
N ASP A 153 9.00 17.64 2.56
CA ASP A 153 8.69 18.78 3.45
C ASP A 153 7.32 19.43 3.09
N PRO A 154 6.37 19.54 4.04
CA PRO A 154 5.08 20.21 3.82
C PRO A 154 5.20 21.69 3.41
N GLU A 155 6.27 22.39 3.78
CA GLU A 155 6.51 23.77 3.32
C GLU A 155 6.92 23.83 1.84
N THR A 156 7.55 22.79 1.29
CA THR A 156 7.83 22.67 -0.15
C THR A 156 6.52 22.49 -0.92
N LEU A 157 5.67 21.55 -0.47
CA LEU A 157 4.34 21.31 -1.06
C LEU A 157 3.47 22.58 -1.06
N LYS A 158 3.39 23.26 0.09
CA LYS A 158 2.72 24.55 0.22
C LYS A 158 3.27 25.58 -0.76
N SER A 159 4.60 25.72 -0.83
CA SER A 159 5.25 26.70 -1.69
C SER A 159 4.98 26.44 -3.18
N PHE A 160 4.92 25.17 -3.57
CA PHE A 160 4.54 24.76 -4.91
C PHE A 160 3.09 25.12 -5.23
N LEU A 161 2.14 24.79 -4.35
CA LEU A 161 0.74 25.15 -4.53
C LEU A 161 0.54 26.67 -4.65
N VAL A 162 1.18 27.44 -3.76
CA VAL A 162 1.15 28.91 -3.79
C VAL A 162 1.71 29.44 -5.11
N THR A 163 2.84 28.92 -5.56
CA THR A 163 3.46 29.31 -6.85
C THR A 163 2.54 28.98 -8.02
N GLY A 164 1.97 27.78 -8.04
CA GLY A 164 1.03 27.32 -9.05
C GLY A 164 -0.18 28.25 -9.20
N VAL A 165 -0.83 28.57 -8.09
CA VAL A 165 -2.03 29.43 -8.09
C VAL A 165 -1.69 30.89 -8.44
N THR A 166 -0.57 31.41 -7.96
CA THR A 166 -0.22 32.84 -8.14
C THR A 166 0.34 33.16 -9.51
N GLU A 167 1.19 32.29 -10.07
CA GLU A 167 1.83 32.51 -11.38
C GLU A 167 0.99 31.94 -12.54
N PHE A 168 0.16 30.93 -12.28
CA PHE A 168 -0.71 30.28 -13.27
C PHE A 168 -2.18 30.29 -12.82
N PRO A 169 -2.82 31.47 -12.79
CA PRO A 169 -4.22 31.59 -12.36
C PRO A 169 -5.18 30.85 -13.29
N ALA A 170 -6.09 30.08 -12.71
CA ALA A 170 -7.12 29.33 -13.41
C ALA A 170 -8.47 29.43 -12.67
N ASP A 171 -9.54 28.98 -13.34
CA ASP A 171 -10.85 28.85 -12.72
C ASP A 171 -10.93 27.58 -11.86
N ARG A 172 -10.11 26.57 -12.21
CA ARG A 172 -10.03 25.28 -11.55
C ARG A 172 -8.59 24.83 -11.32
N TYR A 173 -8.37 24.08 -10.24
CA TYR A 173 -7.06 23.58 -9.86
C TYR A 173 -7.08 22.07 -9.63
N ALA A 174 -6.11 21.38 -10.21
CA ALA A 174 -5.77 20.02 -9.84
C ALA A 174 -4.37 20.00 -9.22
N LEU A 175 -4.20 19.26 -8.13
CA LEU A 175 -2.90 18.92 -7.55
C LEU A 175 -2.77 17.40 -7.59
N ILE A 176 -1.69 16.89 -8.15
CA ILE A 176 -1.38 15.47 -8.25
C ILE A 176 -0.06 15.25 -7.52
N LEU A 177 -0.07 14.39 -6.51
CA LEU A 177 1.14 13.88 -5.84
C LEU A 177 1.49 12.57 -6.51
N TRP A 178 2.73 12.45 -6.98
CA TRP A 178 3.21 11.31 -7.75
C TRP A 178 4.41 10.73 -7.04
N ASP A 179 4.35 9.43 -6.70
CA ASP A 179 5.47 8.61 -6.19
C ASP A 179 4.99 7.20 -5.74
N HIS A 180 5.80 6.50 -4.93
CA HIS A 180 5.36 5.52 -3.94
C HIS A 180 4.30 6.06 -2.97
N GLY A 181 3.43 5.17 -2.50
CA GLY A 181 2.46 5.48 -1.46
C GLY A 181 2.30 4.36 -0.44
N GLY A 182 1.82 4.73 0.74
CA GLY A 182 1.56 3.83 1.87
C GLY A 182 0.17 4.04 2.47
N GLY A 183 -0.71 4.75 1.76
CA GLY A 183 -2.05 5.07 2.23
C GLY A 183 -2.04 6.05 3.39
N TRP A 184 -2.28 5.54 4.60
CA TRP A 184 -2.41 6.40 5.79
C TRP A 184 -1.08 6.92 6.31
N THR A 185 0.04 6.24 6.01
CA THR A 185 1.39 6.65 6.44
C THR A 185 1.84 7.90 5.70
N GLY A 186 1.64 7.95 4.38
CA GLY A 186 2.03 9.09 3.55
C GLY A 186 2.33 8.72 2.10
N VAL A 187 3.08 9.60 1.43
CA VAL A 187 3.49 9.48 0.04
C VAL A 187 4.91 10.01 -0.15
N GLY A 188 5.61 9.42 -1.09
CA GLY A 188 6.80 9.95 -1.75
C GLY A 188 8.07 10.12 -0.93
N PRO A 189 8.92 9.07 -0.84
CA PRO A 189 10.23 9.17 -0.21
C PRO A 189 11.20 10.03 -1.03
N ASP A 190 11.97 10.84 -0.33
CA ASP A 190 13.05 11.68 -0.85
C ASP A 190 14.41 11.14 -0.37
N ASP A 191 15.10 10.36 -1.22
CA ASP A 191 16.29 9.61 -0.84
C ASP A 191 17.47 10.52 -0.47
N THR A 192 17.64 11.67 -1.14
CA THR A 192 18.77 12.56 -0.83
C THR A 192 18.57 13.39 0.43
N ASP A 193 17.33 13.53 0.91
CA ASP A 193 16.98 14.13 2.20
C ASP A 193 16.68 13.11 3.33
N GLY A 194 17.11 11.86 3.13
CA GLY A 194 17.11 10.83 4.17
C GLY A 194 15.83 10.02 4.24
N GLU A 195 15.26 9.71 3.08
CA GLU A 195 14.00 8.99 2.89
C GLU A 195 12.81 9.75 3.50
N ASP A 196 12.88 11.09 3.54
CA ASP A 196 11.81 11.91 4.11
C ASP A 196 10.55 11.78 3.24
N ILE A 197 9.40 11.59 3.87
CA ILE A 197 8.11 11.39 3.19
C ILE A 197 7.17 12.53 3.52
N LEU A 198 6.21 12.78 2.63
CA LEU A 198 5.04 13.57 2.99
C LEU A 198 4.08 12.70 3.79
N THR A 199 4.13 12.77 5.12
CA THR A 199 3.16 12.06 5.97
C THR A 199 1.74 12.61 5.74
N LEU A 200 0.70 11.81 6.01
CA LEU A 200 -0.68 12.27 5.81
C LEU A 200 -1.03 13.58 6.57
N PRO A 201 -0.61 13.78 7.84
CA PRO A 201 -0.75 15.08 8.52
C PRO A 201 -0.01 16.23 7.81
N GLU A 202 1.15 15.96 7.21
CA GLU A 202 1.95 16.94 6.48
C GLU A 202 1.31 17.32 5.14
N ILE A 203 0.81 16.35 4.37
CA ILE A 203 -0.01 16.57 3.17
C ILE A 203 -1.17 17.51 3.49
N ARG A 204 -1.96 17.19 4.53
CA ARG A 204 -3.07 18.04 4.99
C ARG A 204 -2.59 19.45 5.30
N SER A 205 -1.51 19.59 6.07
CA SER A 205 -1.01 20.89 6.51
C SER A 205 -0.46 21.74 5.35
N GLY A 206 0.33 21.15 4.44
CA GLY A 206 0.92 21.84 3.31
C GLY A 206 -0.13 22.37 2.34
N ILE A 207 -1.14 21.54 2.03
CA ILE A 207 -2.27 21.96 1.18
C ILE A 207 -3.12 23.01 1.88
N ALA A 208 -3.53 22.79 3.13
CA ALA A 208 -4.40 23.73 3.87
C ALA A 208 -3.76 25.11 4.04
N ASP A 209 -2.48 25.16 4.41
CA ASP A 209 -1.75 26.42 4.58
C ASP A 209 -1.51 27.11 3.23
N GLY A 210 -1.24 26.36 2.17
CA GLY A 210 -1.12 26.89 0.82
C GLY A 210 -2.41 27.53 0.33
N LEU A 211 -3.54 26.83 0.45
CA LEU A 211 -4.88 27.32 0.13
C LEU A 211 -5.23 28.60 0.90
N ALA A 212 -4.97 28.61 2.21
CA ALA A 212 -5.19 29.77 3.06
C ALA A 212 -4.36 30.99 2.64
N GLU A 213 -3.11 30.77 2.19
CA GLU A 213 -2.22 31.85 1.73
C GLU A 213 -2.69 32.48 0.42
N VAL A 214 -3.17 31.68 -0.53
CA VAL A 214 -3.70 32.16 -1.82
C VAL A 214 -5.17 32.57 -1.76
N GLY A 215 -5.86 32.30 -0.66
CA GLY A 215 -7.25 32.66 -0.44
C GLY A 215 -8.25 31.79 -1.21
N LEU A 216 -7.91 30.51 -1.39
CA LEU A 216 -8.81 29.47 -1.89
C LEU A 216 -9.39 28.68 -0.71
N ASP A 217 -10.63 28.24 -0.83
CA ASP A 217 -11.27 27.38 0.18
C ASP A 217 -10.89 25.90 -0.05
N SER A 218 -10.81 25.46 -1.30
CA SER A 218 -10.44 24.11 -1.75
C SER A 218 -9.87 24.13 -3.18
N ILE A 219 -9.25 23.03 -3.62
CA ILE A 219 -8.98 22.72 -5.04
C ILE A 219 -10.10 21.85 -5.65
N ASP A 220 -10.16 21.76 -6.97
CA ASP A 220 -11.20 20.97 -7.65
C ASP A 220 -10.88 19.46 -7.65
N LEU A 221 -9.61 19.09 -7.80
CA LEU A 221 -9.16 17.71 -7.85
C LEU A 221 -7.84 17.53 -7.10
N LEU A 222 -7.80 16.56 -6.19
CA LEU A 222 -6.57 16.03 -5.60
C LEU A 222 -6.34 14.63 -6.17
N GLY A 223 -5.20 14.40 -6.78
CA GLY A 223 -4.79 13.10 -7.30
C GLY A 223 -3.61 12.55 -6.52
N PHE A 224 -3.60 11.23 -6.35
CA PHE A 224 -2.46 10.47 -5.88
C PHE A 224 -2.16 9.43 -6.97
N ASP A 225 -1.16 9.73 -7.79
CA ASP A 225 -0.55 8.76 -8.71
C ASP A 225 0.48 8.00 -7.90
N ALA A 226 -0.03 7.18 -6.98
CA ALA A 226 0.72 6.54 -5.91
C ALA A 226 -0.07 5.39 -5.28
N CYS A 227 0.66 4.34 -4.92
CA CYS A 227 0.14 3.12 -4.33
C CYS A 227 -0.73 3.37 -3.08
N LEU A 228 -1.82 2.61 -2.94
CA LEU A 228 -2.58 2.49 -1.68
C LEU A 228 -3.25 3.77 -1.15
N MET A 229 -3.29 4.86 -1.92
CA MET A 229 -3.78 6.16 -1.44
C MET A 229 -5.31 6.28 -1.39
N ALA A 230 -6.08 5.36 -1.96
CA ALA A 230 -7.55 5.34 -1.90
C ALA A 230 -8.08 4.79 -0.57
N THR A 231 -7.57 5.29 0.54
CA THR A 231 -8.03 4.90 1.88
C THR A 231 -9.06 5.88 2.43
N PHE A 232 -9.93 5.38 3.31
CA PHE A 232 -10.87 6.20 4.05
C PHE A 232 -10.16 7.23 4.94
N GLU A 233 -9.00 6.86 5.49
CA GLU A 233 -8.11 7.72 6.26
C GLU A 233 -7.66 8.94 5.45
N VAL A 234 -7.11 8.72 4.25
CA VAL A 234 -6.69 9.79 3.34
C VAL A 234 -7.89 10.67 2.97
N ALA A 235 -8.98 10.06 2.52
CA ALA A 235 -10.19 10.79 2.12
C ALA A 235 -10.71 11.70 3.27
N THR A 236 -10.74 11.18 4.50
CA THR A 236 -11.14 11.92 5.70
C THR A 236 -10.25 13.13 5.95
N GLN A 237 -8.93 12.98 5.79
CA GLN A 237 -7.95 14.03 6.05
C GLN A 237 -7.90 15.11 4.97
N VAL A 238 -8.46 14.88 3.77
CA VAL A 238 -8.43 15.85 2.67
C VAL A 238 -9.82 16.32 2.23
N GLN A 239 -10.90 15.83 2.84
CA GLN A 239 -12.28 16.10 2.39
C GLN A 239 -12.69 17.59 2.37
N ASP A 240 -12.03 18.43 3.17
CA ASP A 240 -12.25 19.89 3.19
C ASP A 240 -11.24 20.67 2.33
N LEU A 241 -10.30 19.99 1.68
CA LEU A 241 -9.23 20.58 0.88
C LEU A 241 -9.46 20.44 -0.63
N ALA A 242 -10.24 19.44 -1.06
CA ALA A 242 -10.57 19.20 -2.46
C ALA A 242 -12.03 18.75 -2.66
N ASP A 243 -12.58 18.95 -3.86
CA ASP A 243 -13.93 18.48 -4.21
C ASP A 243 -13.93 17.00 -4.64
N VAL A 244 -12.90 16.57 -5.38
CA VAL A 244 -12.75 15.20 -5.89
C VAL A 244 -11.36 14.67 -5.56
N MET A 245 -11.28 13.41 -5.12
CA MET A 245 -10.03 12.67 -4.96
C MET A 245 -9.91 11.61 -6.05
N VAL A 246 -8.73 11.37 -6.60
CA VAL A 246 -8.42 10.21 -7.45
C VAL A 246 -7.23 9.47 -6.86
N ALA A 247 -7.37 8.16 -6.61
CA ALA A 247 -6.33 7.35 -5.99
C ALA A 247 -6.58 5.85 -6.24
N SER A 248 -5.56 5.01 -6.01
CA SER A 248 -5.64 3.55 -6.10
C SER A 248 -5.76 2.90 -4.70
N GLU A 249 -6.56 1.84 -4.59
CA GLU A 249 -6.62 1.02 -3.37
C GLU A 249 -5.46 0.02 -3.30
N GLU A 250 -4.99 -0.42 -4.48
CA GLU A 250 -3.89 -1.35 -4.68
C GLU A 250 -2.62 -0.62 -5.13
N LEU A 251 -1.51 -1.35 -5.21
CA LEU A 251 -0.30 -0.95 -5.90
C LEU A 251 -0.58 -0.57 -7.37
N GLU A 252 0.11 0.48 -7.83
CA GLU A 252 0.02 0.93 -9.22
C GLU A 252 1.21 0.40 -10.03
N PRO A 253 1.03 0.08 -11.33
CA PRO A 253 2.17 -0.18 -12.21
C PRO A 253 3.11 1.03 -12.23
N GLY A 254 4.42 0.81 -12.28
CA GLY A 254 5.41 1.88 -12.15
C GLY A 254 5.28 2.99 -13.20
N HIS A 255 4.65 2.72 -14.35
CA HIS A 255 4.35 3.75 -15.36
C HIS A 255 3.28 4.77 -14.95
N GLY A 256 2.64 4.63 -13.78
CA GLY A 256 1.66 5.58 -13.26
C GLY A 256 0.48 5.87 -14.19
N TRP A 257 -0.05 7.09 -14.10
CA TRP A 257 -1.16 7.58 -14.92
C TRP A 257 -0.70 8.12 -16.28
N ASP A 258 -1.48 7.85 -17.33
CA ASP A 258 -1.25 8.46 -18.65
C ASP A 258 -1.56 9.98 -18.64
N PHE A 259 -0.54 10.82 -18.47
CA PHE A 259 -0.70 12.27 -18.43
C PHE A 259 -1.04 12.90 -19.79
N SER A 260 -0.99 12.13 -20.90
CA SER A 260 -1.48 12.59 -22.20
C SER A 260 -3.00 12.82 -22.20
N SER A 261 -3.73 12.16 -21.29
CA SER A 261 -5.16 12.34 -21.03
C SER A 261 -5.56 13.80 -20.76
N LEU A 262 -4.63 14.62 -20.25
CA LEU A 262 -4.82 16.06 -20.04
C LEU A 262 -5.11 16.83 -21.35
N GLU A 263 -4.92 16.22 -22.54
CA GLU A 263 -5.35 16.78 -23.82
C GLU A 263 -6.86 17.13 -23.82
N ILE A 264 -7.70 16.44 -23.04
CA ILE A 264 -9.13 16.74 -22.93
C ILE A 264 -9.38 18.20 -22.49
N LEU A 265 -8.55 18.73 -21.59
CA LEU A 265 -8.68 20.09 -21.04
C LEU A 265 -8.28 21.16 -22.04
N ARG A 266 -7.40 20.82 -23.00
CA ARG A 266 -7.02 21.74 -24.08
C ARG A 266 -8.17 21.97 -25.04
N ASP A 267 -8.91 20.93 -25.34
CA ASP A 267 -9.97 20.92 -26.34
C ASP A 267 -11.31 21.40 -25.80
N ARG A 268 -11.49 21.37 -24.46
CA ARG A 268 -12.77 21.61 -23.80
C ARG A 268 -12.63 22.39 -22.49
N ARG A 269 -13.44 23.44 -22.34
CA ARG A 269 -13.58 24.21 -21.09
C ARG A 269 -14.78 23.81 -20.22
N ASP A 270 -15.56 22.83 -20.66
CA ASP A 270 -16.71 22.32 -19.94
C ASP A 270 -16.41 21.04 -19.14
N VAL A 271 -15.14 20.68 -18.99
CA VAL A 271 -14.67 19.56 -18.16
C VAL A 271 -14.50 20.07 -16.73
N GLY A 272 -15.32 19.54 -15.81
CA GLY A 272 -15.16 19.73 -14.36
C GLY A 272 -14.39 18.57 -13.73
N ALA A 273 -14.12 18.65 -12.42
CA ALA A 273 -13.32 17.68 -11.67
C ALA A 273 -13.70 16.22 -11.92
N ALA A 274 -14.97 15.85 -11.72
CA ALA A 274 -15.46 14.49 -11.99
C ALA A 274 -15.25 14.04 -13.44
N GLY A 275 -15.32 14.96 -14.41
CA GLY A 275 -15.08 14.64 -15.82
C GLY A 275 -13.61 14.44 -16.13
N LEU A 276 -12.71 15.16 -15.44
CA LEU A 276 -11.27 14.95 -15.53
C LEU A 276 -10.87 13.64 -14.84
N ALA A 277 -11.39 13.38 -13.64
CA ALA A 277 -11.15 12.15 -12.90
C ALA A 277 -11.52 10.89 -13.71
N VAL A 278 -12.69 10.88 -14.35
CA VAL A 278 -13.10 9.78 -15.24
C VAL A 278 -12.15 9.60 -16.42
N GLU A 279 -11.65 10.69 -17.01
CA GLU A 279 -10.70 10.60 -18.12
C GLU A 279 -9.35 10.03 -17.67
N LEU A 280 -8.83 10.47 -16.52
CA LEU A 280 -7.59 9.92 -15.93
C LEU A 280 -7.73 8.42 -15.71
N ILE A 281 -8.82 7.99 -15.05
CA ILE A 281 -9.09 6.59 -14.73
C ILE A 281 -9.26 5.73 -15.98
N ASP A 282 -10.06 6.17 -16.95
CA ASP A 282 -10.30 5.40 -18.16
C ASP A 282 -9.03 5.28 -19.03
N THR A 283 -8.15 6.30 -19.01
CA THR A 283 -6.90 6.29 -19.76
C THR A 283 -5.84 5.44 -19.07
N TYR A 284 -5.72 5.52 -17.74
CA TYR A 284 -4.90 4.60 -16.93
C TYR A 284 -5.23 3.13 -17.23
N ALA A 285 -6.52 2.76 -17.19
CA ALA A 285 -6.94 1.39 -17.51
C ALA A 285 -6.60 0.99 -18.96
N ALA A 286 -6.65 1.94 -19.91
CA ALA A 286 -6.29 1.68 -21.30
C ALA A 286 -4.77 1.50 -21.50
N GLN A 287 -3.96 2.32 -20.83
CA GLN A 287 -2.50 2.24 -20.81
C GLN A 287 -2.05 0.91 -20.19
N ALA A 288 -2.59 0.55 -19.03
CA ALA A 288 -2.28 -0.72 -18.37
C ALA A 288 -2.66 -1.94 -19.24
N ALA A 289 -3.77 -1.87 -19.98
CA ALA A 289 -4.14 -2.90 -20.94
C ALA A 289 -3.19 -2.98 -22.15
N GLU A 290 -2.61 -1.87 -22.59
CA GLU A 290 -1.61 -1.83 -23.68
C GLU A 290 -0.24 -2.33 -23.21
N ALA A 291 0.16 -1.96 -21.99
CA ALA A 291 1.40 -2.39 -21.33
C ALA A 291 1.35 -3.87 -20.90
N GLY A 292 0.15 -4.42 -20.66
CA GLY A 292 -0.03 -5.78 -20.15
C GLY A 292 0.03 -5.87 -18.63
N THR A 293 -0.12 -4.76 -17.92
CA THR A 293 -0.07 -4.62 -16.46
C THR A 293 -1.46 -4.56 -15.82
N GLY A 294 -2.54 -4.59 -16.60
CA GLY A 294 -3.92 -4.42 -16.11
C GLY A 294 -4.54 -5.60 -15.34
N ILE A 295 -3.75 -6.53 -14.78
CA ILE A 295 -4.28 -7.70 -14.05
C ILE A 295 -4.72 -7.30 -12.64
N ASP A 296 -3.89 -6.54 -11.93
CA ASP A 296 -4.02 -6.25 -10.50
C ASP A 296 -4.34 -4.76 -10.22
N ILE A 297 -4.66 -3.97 -11.25
CA ILE A 297 -4.86 -2.51 -11.09
C ILE A 297 -6.16 -2.14 -10.36
N THR A 298 -6.16 -1.02 -9.65
CA THR A 298 -7.37 -0.32 -9.19
C THR A 298 -7.21 1.18 -9.42
N LEU A 299 -8.30 1.91 -9.62
CA LEU A 299 -8.29 3.37 -9.50
C LEU A 299 -9.71 3.88 -9.31
N SER A 300 -9.92 4.79 -8.36
CA SER A 300 -11.24 5.33 -8.03
C SER A 300 -11.24 6.85 -7.98
N ALA A 301 -12.40 7.44 -8.27
CA ALA A 301 -12.69 8.85 -8.08
C ALA A 301 -13.73 9.01 -6.98
N LEU A 302 -13.39 9.72 -5.91
CA LEU A 302 -14.27 9.97 -4.77
C LEU A 302 -14.80 11.40 -4.78
N ASP A 303 -16.11 11.57 -4.53
CA ASP A 303 -16.72 12.83 -4.16
C ASP A 303 -16.45 13.10 -2.68
N LEU A 304 -15.46 13.96 -2.41
CA LEU A 304 -15.04 14.27 -1.06
C LEU A 304 -16.12 14.96 -0.24
N THR A 305 -17.12 15.56 -0.90
CA THR A 305 -18.25 16.20 -0.21
C THR A 305 -19.24 15.21 0.40
N GLU A 306 -19.14 13.93 0.03
CA GLU A 306 -20.00 12.84 0.52
C GLU A 306 -19.32 12.02 1.64
N ILE A 307 -18.02 12.23 1.92
CA ILE A 307 -17.26 11.48 2.95
C ILE A 307 -17.85 11.63 4.34
N ALA A 308 -18.36 12.81 4.71
CA ALA A 308 -19.03 13.03 5.99
C ALA A 308 -20.27 12.12 6.21
N GLN A 309 -20.92 11.64 5.15
CA GLN A 309 -22.03 10.68 5.26
C GLN A 309 -21.52 9.24 5.47
N LEU A 310 -20.36 8.92 4.91
CA LEU A 310 -19.69 7.65 5.16
C LEU A 310 -19.17 7.58 6.60
N GLU A 311 -18.56 8.66 7.10
CA GLU A 311 -18.19 8.82 8.53
C GLU A 311 -19.39 8.56 9.46
N GLU A 312 -20.55 9.20 9.21
CA GLU A 312 -21.75 9.01 10.05
C GLU A 312 -22.24 7.55 10.02
N ALA A 313 -22.18 6.88 8.87
CA ALA A 313 -22.56 5.47 8.76
C ALA A 313 -21.60 4.53 9.51
N LEU A 314 -20.29 4.79 9.42
CA LEU A 314 -19.26 4.05 10.15
C LEU A 314 -19.37 4.29 11.66
N ASP A 315 -19.68 5.51 12.09
CA ASP A 315 -19.97 5.85 13.49
C ASP A 315 -21.17 5.04 14.02
N GLU A 316 -22.26 4.94 13.25
CA GLU A 316 -23.41 4.13 13.63
C GLU A 316 -23.04 2.65 13.76
N LEU A 317 -22.24 2.11 12.84
CA LEU A 317 -21.73 0.75 12.91
C LEU A 317 -20.82 0.53 14.12
N ALA A 318 -19.88 1.43 14.38
CA ALA A 318 -18.96 1.39 15.53
C ALA A 318 -19.72 1.30 16.86
N ASN A 319 -20.76 2.14 17.02
CA ASN A 319 -21.60 2.15 18.20
C ASN A 319 -22.32 0.82 18.43
N VAL A 320 -22.73 0.14 17.36
CA VAL A 320 -23.37 -1.18 17.45
C VAL A 320 -22.36 -2.28 17.75
N LEU A 321 -21.18 -2.25 17.13
CA LEU A 321 -20.11 -3.22 17.38
C LEU A 321 -19.58 -3.14 18.83
N ALA A 322 -19.45 -1.94 19.38
CA ALA A 322 -19.00 -1.73 20.76
C ALA A 322 -19.89 -2.42 21.83
N GLU A 323 -21.17 -2.65 21.52
CA GLU A 323 -22.11 -3.35 22.40
C GLU A 323 -22.50 -4.75 21.89
N ALA A 324 -21.84 -5.25 20.84
CA ALA A 324 -22.24 -6.47 20.16
C ALA A 324 -21.91 -7.76 20.96
N ASP A 325 -22.71 -8.80 20.72
CA ASP A 325 -22.41 -10.14 21.23
C ASP A 325 -21.12 -10.69 20.57
N PRO A 326 -20.31 -11.51 21.26
CA PRO A 326 -19.06 -12.05 20.71
C PRO A 326 -19.21 -12.76 19.35
N SER A 327 -20.36 -13.39 19.08
CA SER A 327 -20.62 -14.03 17.78
C SER A 327 -20.72 -13.04 16.62
N VAL A 328 -21.10 -11.79 16.88
CA VAL A 328 -21.13 -10.73 15.85
C VAL A 328 -19.70 -10.25 15.57
N ILE A 329 -18.87 -10.11 16.60
CA ILE A 329 -17.46 -9.75 16.43
C ILE A 329 -16.71 -10.88 15.71
N ALA A 330 -16.99 -12.14 16.03
CA ALA A 330 -16.41 -13.25 15.31
C ALA A 330 -16.83 -13.30 13.84
N ALA A 331 -18.10 -12.99 13.55
CA ALA A 331 -18.56 -12.82 12.19
C ALA A 331 -17.86 -11.65 11.47
N PHE A 332 -17.59 -10.53 12.16
CA PHE A 332 -16.84 -9.42 11.60
C PHE A 332 -15.37 -9.77 11.33
N ALA A 333 -14.75 -10.56 12.21
CA ALA A 333 -13.40 -11.08 12.02
C ALA A 333 -13.30 -12.07 10.85
N ALA A 334 -14.30 -12.95 10.70
CA ALA A 334 -14.40 -13.83 9.54
C ALA A 334 -14.62 -13.04 8.25
N ALA A 335 -15.38 -11.94 8.31
CA ALA A 335 -15.54 -11.03 7.18
C ALA A 335 -14.22 -10.33 6.81
N ARG A 336 -13.43 -9.90 7.81
CA ARG A 336 -12.07 -9.38 7.59
C ARG A 336 -11.21 -10.38 6.84
N GLN A 337 -11.18 -11.65 7.28
CA GLN A 337 -10.37 -12.68 6.61
C GLN A 337 -10.82 -12.96 5.17
N ALA A 338 -12.11 -12.80 4.88
CA ALA A 338 -12.66 -13.07 3.55
C ALA A 338 -12.67 -11.85 2.63
N ALA A 339 -12.38 -10.66 3.16
CA ALA A 339 -12.41 -9.41 2.41
C ALA A 339 -11.17 -9.28 1.51
N LEU A 340 -11.29 -8.48 0.45
CA LEU A 340 -10.15 -8.22 -0.42
C LEU A 340 -9.12 -7.38 0.34
N GLU A 341 -7.89 -7.86 0.40
CA GLU A 341 -6.74 -7.21 1.04
C GLU A 341 -5.78 -6.66 -0.03
N PHE A 342 -5.10 -5.56 0.30
CA PHE A 342 -4.12 -4.89 -0.55
C PHE A 342 -2.80 -4.71 0.20
N GLY A 343 -1.67 -4.75 -0.53
CA GLY A 343 -0.33 -4.71 0.08
C GLY A 343 -0.08 -5.87 1.05
N ALA A 344 -0.54 -7.07 0.70
CA ALA A 344 -0.33 -8.28 1.51
C ALA A 344 1.15 -8.65 1.59
N ASN A 345 1.56 -9.25 2.71
CA ASN A 345 2.92 -9.73 2.90
C ASN A 345 2.91 -11.00 3.78
N PRO A 346 3.67 -12.05 3.40
CA PRO A 346 3.82 -13.25 4.22
C PRO A 346 4.38 -12.96 5.63
N ASP A 347 5.16 -11.89 5.80
CA ASP A 347 5.45 -11.30 7.11
C ASP A 347 4.38 -10.25 7.44
N PRO A 348 3.44 -10.52 8.37
CA PRO A 348 2.38 -9.58 8.71
C PRO A 348 2.88 -8.26 9.31
N SER A 349 4.15 -8.20 9.77
CA SER A 349 4.76 -6.95 10.24
C SER A 349 5.22 -6.03 9.11
N LEU A 350 5.23 -6.52 7.86
CA LEU A 350 5.53 -5.77 6.64
C LEU A 350 4.30 -5.58 5.74
N ALA A 351 3.13 -6.11 6.14
CA ALA A 351 1.90 -5.95 5.39
C ALA A 351 1.32 -4.54 5.57
N ALA A 352 0.74 -3.97 4.51
CA ALA A 352 0.06 -2.68 4.58
C ALA A 352 -1.22 -2.73 5.44
N ASN A 353 -1.77 -3.93 5.66
CA ASN A 353 -2.98 -4.19 6.44
C ASN A 353 -4.20 -3.40 5.93
N LEU A 354 -4.32 -3.20 4.61
CA LEU A 354 -5.42 -2.47 4.00
C LEU A 354 -6.47 -3.44 3.46
N LEU A 355 -7.74 -3.21 3.80
CA LEU A 355 -8.86 -3.99 3.28
C LEU A 355 -9.85 -3.11 2.52
N ASP A 356 -10.35 -3.61 1.40
CA ASP A 356 -11.44 -2.95 0.67
C ASP A 356 -12.69 -2.86 1.57
N LEU A 357 -13.20 -1.64 1.79
CA LEU A 357 -14.29 -1.38 2.72
C LEU A 357 -15.61 -1.98 2.24
N GLY A 358 -15.91 -1.92 0.95
CA GLY A 358 -17.14 -2.46 0.39
C GLY A 358 -17.19 -3.98 0.50
N SER A 359 -16.13 -4.66 0.08
CA SER A 359 -15.85 -6.08 0.19
C SER A 359 -15.97 -6.54 1.64
N LEU A 360 -15.34 -5.85 2.59
CA LEU A 360 -15.47 -6.14 4.01
C LEU A 360 -16.94 -6.07 4.48
N MET A 361 -17.66 -5.04 4.09
CA MET A 361 -19.08 -4.90 4.43
C MET A 361 -19.95 -5.95 3.74
N GLU A 362 -19.66 -6.31 2.49
CA GLU A 362 -20.37 -7.36 1.76
C GLU A 362 -20.16 -8.74 2.39
N GLU A 363 -18.93 -9.09 2.75
CA GLU A 363 -18.64 -10.32 3.48
C GLU A 363 -19.33 -10.33 4.85
N PHE A 364 -19.32 -9.20 5.56
CA PHE A 364 -20.00 -9.11 6.85
C PHE A 364 -21.52 -9.26 6.72
N LEU A 365 -22.10 -8.79 5.62
CA LEU A 365 -23.52 -8.97 5.30
C LEU A 365 -23.87 -10.45 5.04
N VAL A 366 -22.96 -11.20 4.39
CA VAL A 366 -23.10 -12.65 4.12
C VAL A 366 -23.16 -13.45 5.42
N MET A 367 -22.42 -13.03 6.45
CA MET A 367 -22.43 -13.68 7.77
C MET A 367 -23.81 -13.67 8.47
N GLY A 368 -24.75 -12.83 8.02
CA GLY A 368 -26.16 -12.93 8.43
C GLY A 368 -26.43 -12.45 9.86
N THR A 369 -25.68 -11.46 10.34
CA THR A 369 -25.78 -10.90 11.69
C THR A 369 -26.97 -9.94 11.85
N PRO A 370 -27.35 -9.60 13.11
CA PRO A 370 -28.39 -8.59 13.37
C PRO A 370 -28.02 -7.16 12.96
N VAL A 371 -26.74 -6.87 12.69
CA VAL A 371 -26.21 -5.52 12.38
C VAL A 371 -26.30 -5.17 10.89
N ARG A 372 -27.07 -5.95 10.13
CA ARG A 372 -27.36 -5.74 8.71
C ARG A 372 -27.75 -4.30 8.34
N PRO A 373 -28.65 -3.61 9.08
CA PRO A 373 -29.05 -2.25 8.71
C PRO A 373 -27.89 -1.26 8.67
N GLU A 374 -26.96 -1.38 9.62
CA GLU A 374 -25.77 -0.53 9.74
C GLU A 374 -24.79 -0.84 8.60
N ILE A 375 -24.56 -2.12 8.30
CA ILE A 375 -23.76 -2.55 7.14
C ILE A 375 -24.32 -2.00 5.82
N GLU A 376 -25.64 -2.13 5.61
CA GLU A 376 -26.32 -1.62 4.41
C GLU A 376 -26.23 -0.07 4.30
N ALA A 377 -26.14 0.64 5.42
CA ALA A 377 -25.94 2.09 5.45
C ALA A 377 -24.52 2.48 5.01
N VAL A 378 -23.50 1.78 5.50
CA VAL A 378 -22.10 1.98 5.08
C VAL A 378 -21.95 1.74 3.57
N LEU A 379 -22.46 0.61 3.06
CA LEU A 379 -22.43 0.29 1.63
C LEU A 379 -23.13 1.36 0.77
N THR A 380 -24.24 1.91 1.26
CA THR A 380 -24.97 2.97 0.54
C THR A 380 -24.19 4.28 0.52
N ALA A 381 -23.54 4.64 1.63
CA ALA A 381 -22.74 5.85 1.73
C ALA A 381 -21.47 5.75 0.85
N LEU A 382 -20.78 4.60 0.88
CA LEU A 382 -19.63 4.32 0.03
C LEU A 382 -20.00 4.44 -1.46
N GLN A 383 -21.07 3.77 -1.90
CA GLN A 383 -21.57 3.86 -3.29
C GLN A 383 -21.98 5.28 -3.70
N THR A 384 -22.29 6.16 -2.74
CA THR A 384 -22.62 7.55 -3.03
C THR A 384 -21.36 8.39 -3.17
N ALA A 385 -20.32 8.10 -2.39
CA ALA A 385 -19.04 8.78 -2.46
C ALA A 385 -18.24 8.40 -3.73
N VAL A 386 -18.33 7.16 -4.21
CA VAL A 386 -17.59 6.74 -5.41
C VAL A 386 -18.28 7.27 -6.69
N ILE A 387 -17.59 8.14 -7.41
CA ILE A 387 -18.02 8.72 -8.70
C ILE A 387 -17.82 7.73 -9.83
N HIS A 388 -16.64 7.12 -9.87
CA HIS A 388 -16.18 6.19 -10.92
C HIS A 388 -15.04 5.34 -10.37
N GLU A 389 -14.93 4.11 -10.83
CA GLU A 389 -13.89 3.18 -10.42
C GLU A 389 -13.58 2.21 -11.56
N ILE A 390 -12.35 1.70 -11.59
CA ILE A 390 -11.92 0.56 -12.40
C ILE A 390 -11.20 -0.45 -11.52
N SER A 391 -11.22 -1.70 -11.94
CA SER A 391 -10.46 -2.79 -11.34
C SER A 391 -10.00 -3.80 -12.38
N GLY A 392 -8.85 -4.42 -12.09
CA GLY A 392 -8.28 -5.52 -12.84
C GLY A 392 -8.98 -6.85 -12.55
N PRO A 393 -8.75 -7.88 -13.38
CA PRO A 393 -9.24 -9.24 -13.15
C PRO A 393 -8.98 -9.83 -11.76
N ALA A 394 -7.88 -9.47 -11.10
CA ALA A 394 -7.54 -9.94 -9.75
C ALA A 394 -8.25 -9.13 -8.67
N THR A 395 -8.31 -7.82 -8.83
CA THR A 395 -8.92 -6.88 -7.90
C THR A 395 -10.41 -6.62 -8.20
N ARG A 396 -11.09 -7.55 -8.88
CA ARG A 396 -12.48 -7.37 -9.37
C ARG A 396 -13.51 -7.09 -8.28
N ARG A 397 -13.19 -7.40 -7.03
CA ARG A 397 -14.00 -7.16 -5.84
C ARG A 397 -13.77 -5.79 -5.19
N ALA A 398 -12.79 -5.02 -5.68
CA ALA A 398 -12.53 -3.66 -5.24
C ALA A 398 -13.73 -2.75 -5.48
N THR A 399 -13.94 -1.80 -4.56
CA THR A 399 -15.13 -0.94 -4.44
C THR A 399 -14.76 0.54 -4.26
N GLY A 400 -13.48 0.86 -4.44
CA GLY A 400 -12.94 2.19 -4.59
C GLY A 400 -12.40 2.84 -3.31
N VAL A 401 -12.57 2.22 -2.13
CA VAL A 401 -12.05 2.75 -0.86
C VAL A 401 -11.62 1.62 0.07
N SER A 402 -10.36 1.64 0.49
CA SER A 402 -9.80 0.75 1.50
C SER A 402 -9.77 1.37 2.90
N VAL A 403 -9.48 0.56 3.91
CA VAL A 403 -9.36 0.94 5.32
C VAL A 403 -8.20 0.19 5.98
N TYR A 404 -7.46 0.85 6.86
CA TYR A 404 -6.42 0.18 7.67
C TYR A 404 -7.06 -0.69 8.73
N PHE A 405 -6.83 -2.01 8.64
CA PHE A 405 -7.42 -2.98 9.55
C PHE A 405 -6.49 -4.18 9.84
N PRO A 406 -5.47 -3.99 10.69
CA PRO A 406 -4.59 -5.07 11.13
C PRO A 406 -5.35 -6.24 11.79
N PRO A 407 -4.88 -7.50 11.61
CA PRO A 407 -5.58 -8.69 12.09
C PRO A 407 -5.60 -8.79 13.62
N SER A 408 -4.63 -8.17 14.29
CA SER A 408 -4.53 -8.10 15.75
C SER A 408 -3.97 -6.76 16.19
N ALA A 409 -4.15 -6.45 17.47
CA ALA A 409 -3.60 -5.24 18.08
C ALA A 409 -2.06 -5.19 18.10
N ASP A 410 -1.38 -6.34 17.91
CA ASP A 410 0.08 -6.42 17.88
C ASP A 410 0.67 -5.84 16.59
N TYR A 411 -0.15 -5.72 15.54
CA TYR A 411 0.23 -5.15 14.23
C TYR A 411 -0.38 -3.76 14.00
N VAL A 412 -0.97 -3.15 15.04
CA VAL A 412 -1.39 -1.75 14.98
C VAL A 412 -0.18 -0.89 15.26
N GLU A 413 0.18 -0.05 14.30
CA GLU A 413 1.27 0.90 14.42
C GLU A 413 0.88 2.07 15.36
N ASP A 414 1.83 2.50 16.20
CA ASP A 414 1.60 3.56 17.18
C ASP A 414 1.33 4.90 16.46
N GLU A 415 1.95 5.11 15.31
CA GLU A 415 1.89 6.26 14.42
C GLU A 415 0.47 6.49 13.86
N TYR A 416 -0.35 5.44 13.76
CA TYR A 416 -1.76 5.57 13.34
C TYR A 416 -2.55 6.51 14.27
N ALA A 417 -2.15 6.58 15.55
CA ALA A 417 -2.77 7.50 16.51
C ALA A 417 -2.46 8.98 16.24
N ASP A 418 -1.38 9.28 15.51
CA ASP A 418 -0.95 10.65 15.18
C ASP A 418 -1.81 11.29 14.08
N LEU A 419 -2.55 10.50 13.32
CA LEU A 419 -3.57 10.98 12.37
C LEU A 419 -4.72 11.75 13.06
N GLY A 420 -4.88 11.54 14.37
CA GLY A 420 -6.01 12.04 15.12
C GLY A 420 -7.23 11.12 15.03
N GLU A 421 -8.43 11.69 15.12
CA GLU A 421 -9.67 10.91 15.04
C GLU A 421 -10.00 10.63 13.56
N VAL A 422 -10.06 9.35 13.18
CA VAL A 422 -10.65 8.88 11.92
C VAL A 422 -12.11 8.49 12.23
N PRO A 423 -13.09 9.38 12.00
CA PRO A 423 -14.44 9.23 12.53
C PRO A 423 -15.10 7.91 12.10
N GLY A 424 -15.80 7.25 13.02
CA GLY A 424 -16.35 5.92 12.83
C GLY A 424 -15.31 4.80 12.88
N TRP A 425 -14.31 4.84 12.00
CA TRP A 425 -13.37 3.73 11.80
C TRP A 425 -12.53 3.42 13.05
N SER A 426 -11.97 4.43 13.72
CA SER A 426 -11.21 4.21 14.96
C SER A 426 -12.06 3.53 16.05
N GLY A 427 -13.37 3.79 16.09
CA GLY A 427 -14.30 3.14 17.02
C GLY A 427 -14.60 1.68 16.67
N ILE A 428 -14.58 1.33 15.38
CA ILE A 428 -14.69 -0.05 14.90
C ILE A 428 -13.46 -0.85 15.32
N LEU A 429 -12.25 -0.30 15.10
CA LEU A 429 -10.99 -0.92 15.53
C LEU A 429 -10.98 -1.13 17.05
N GLU A 430 -11.33 -0.11 17.85
CA GLU A 430 -11.40 -0.23 19.31
C GLU A 430 -12.37 -1.35 19.73
N ALA A 431 -13.57 -1.41 19.15
CA ALA A 431 -14.54 -2.44 19.46
C ALA A 431 -14.04 -3.85 19.10
N PHE A 432 -13.37 -3.99 17.95
CA PHE A 432 -12.82 -5.25 17.47
C PHE A 432 -11.71 -5.79 18.38
N TYR A 433 -10.67 -5.00 18.64
CA TYR A 433 -9.53 -5.43 19.47
C TYR A 433 -9.95 -5.62 20.92
N PHE A 434 -10.81 -4.75 21.46
CA PHE A 434 -11.34 -4.93 22.81
C PHE A 434 -12.10 -6.26 22.95
N ALA A 435 -12.90 -6.65 21.95
CA ALA A 435 -13.62 -7.90 21.99
C ALA A 435 -12.66 -9.12 21.96
N GLY A 436 -11.63 -9.09 21.12
CA GLY A 436 -10.60 -10.13 21.04
C GLY A 436 -9.86 -10.35 22.36
N ASP A 437 -9.39 -9.26 22.96
CA ASP A 437 -8.69 -9.28 24.26
C ASP A 437 -9.55 -9.81 25.41
N ASN A 438 -10.87 -9.72 25.28
CA ASN A 438 -11.83 -10.15 26.30
C ASN A 438 -12.52 -11.47 25.96
N LEU A 439 -12.04 -12.24 24.97
CA LEU A 439 -12.53 -13.59 24.69
C LEU A 439 -12.22 -14.55 25.84
N ASP A 440 -13.24 -15.32 26.25
CA ASP A 440 -13.06 -16.38 27.24
C ASP A 440 -12.06 -17.43 26.73
N GLU A 441 -11.18 -17.94 27.59
CA GLU A 441 -10.16 -18.95 27.22
C GLU A 441 -10.76 -20.21 26.56
N ALA A 442 -11.98 -20.61 26.94
CA ALA A 442 -12.67 -21.75 26.35
C ALA A 442 -13.24 -21.46 24.95
N SER A 443 -13.30 -20.20 24.57
CA SER A 443 -13.74 -19.72 23.26
C SER A 443 -12.58 -19.43 22.33
N LYS A 444 -11.33 -19.50 22.79
CA LYS A 444 -10.16 -19.38 21.91
C LYS A 444 -10.01 -20.65 21.08
N ALA A 445 -9.87 -20.50 19.76
CA ALA A 445 -9.68 -21.60 18.82
C ALA A 445 -8.52 -22.49 19.26
N SER A 446 -8.79 -23.79 19.36
CA SER A 446 -7.78 -24.78 19.71
C SER A 446 -8.16 -26.13 19.13
N PHE A 447 -7.16 -26.95 18.78
CA PHE A 447 -7.39 -28.34 18.44
C PHE A 447 -7.53 -29.21 19.71
N VAL A 448 -8.27 -30.32 19.60
CA VAL A 448 -8.47 -31.27 20.70
C VAL A 448 -7.15 -31.97 21.10
N GLU A 449 -6.65 -31.73 22.32
CA GLU A 449 -5.31 -32.16 22.80
C GLU A 449 -4.94 -33.66 22.61
N ASP A 450 -5.92 -34.57 22.69
CA ASP A 450 -5.65 -36.02 22.77
C ASP A 450 -5.72 -36.78 21.42
N ASP A 451 -6.27 -36.19 20.35
CA ASP A 451 -6.47 -36.81 19.02
C ASP A 451 -6.44 -35.76 17.87
N ALA A 452 -5.71 -34.64 18.07
CA ALA A 452 -5.88 -33.41 17.29
C ALA A 452 -5.78 -33.51 15.77
N LEU A 453 -4.90 -34.37 15.24
CA LEU A 453 -4.55 -34.38 13.82
C LEU A 453 -4.46 -35.81 13.27
N GLU A 454 -5.35 -36.15 12.34
CA GLU A 454 -5.25 -37.34 11.51
C GLU A 454 -4.59 -36.98 10.18
N PHE A 455 -3.70 -37.82 9.66
CA PHE A 455 -3.09 -37.58 8.36
C PHE A 455 -3.13 -38.83 7.48
N SER A 456 -3.33 -38.62 6.19
CA SER A 456 -3.24 -39.65 5.16
C SER A 456 -2.31 -39.21 4.04
N PHE A 457 -1.52 -40.13 3.55
CA PHE A 457 -0.58 -39.91 2.46
C PHE A 457 -0.90 -40.87 1.32
N ASP A 458 -1.04 -40.35 0.11
CA ASP A 458 -1.27 -41.13 -1.10
C ASP A 458 -0.40 -40.67 -2.27
N ASP A 459 -0.78 -41.01 -3.51
CA ASP A 459 -0.02 -40.67 -4.71
C ASP A 459 -0.27 -39.21 -5.15
N GLU A 460 -1.28 -38.53 -4.60
CA GLU A 460 -1.66 -37.14 -4.90
C GLU A 460 -1.04 -36.17 -3.89
N GLY A 461 -0.90 -36.56 -2.62
CA GLY A 461 -0.21 -35.73 -1.64
C GLY A 461 -0.44 -36.17 -0.19
N LEU A 462 -0.35 -35.20 0.71
CA LEU A 462 -0.67 -35.32 2.12
C LEU A 462 -2.01 -34.62 2.40
N THR A 463 -2.92 -35.32 3.06
CA THR A 463 -4.12 -34.71 3.66
C THR A 463 -4.00 -34.73 5.16
N VAL A 464 -4.31 -33.60 5.80
CA VAL A 464 -4.34 -33.44 7.26
C VAL A 464 -5.76 -33.07 7.68
N TYR A 465 -6.29 -33.75 8.68
CA TYR A 465 -7.59 -33.48 9.28
C TYR A 465 -7.40 -33.09 10.73
N GLY A 466 -7.98 -31.96 11.14
CA GLY A 466 -7.98 -31.48 12.51
C GLY A 466 -9.38 -31.43 13.10
N THR A 467 -9.50 -31.68 14.41
CA THR A 467 -10.74 -31.42 15.15
C THR A 467 -10.55 -30.26 16.11
N VAL A 468 -11.36 -29.22 15.92
CA VAL A 468 -11.42 -28.03 16.78
C VAL A 468 -12.23 -28.32 18.04
N ASP A 469 -11.77 -27.86 19.19
CA ASP A 469 -12.39 -28.13 20.49
C ASP A 469 -13.78 -27.49 20.60
N VAL A 470 -14.65 -28.14 21.35
CA VAL A 470 -16.03 -27.74 21.58
C VAL A 470 -16.08 -26.38 22.29
N GLY A 471 -16.78 -25.43 21.69
CA GLY A 471 -16.94 -24.07 22.19
C GLY A 471 -15.96 -23.06 21.59
N SER A 472 -15.03 -23.53 20.75
CA SER A 472 -14.01 -22.68 20.11
C SER A 472 -14.16 -22.53 18.59
N SER A 473 -15.06 -23.29 17.95
CA SER A 473 -15.31 -23.16 16.50
C SER A 473 -15.83 -21.79 16.08
N ASP A 474 -16.62 -21.13 16.93
CA ASP A 474 -17.19 -19.82 16.65
C ASP A 474 -16.13 -18.71 16.55
N SER A 475 -14.88 -18.94 17.01
CA SER A 475 -13.79 -17.95 16.94
C SER A 475 -12.73 -18.27 15.89
N VAL A 476 -12.91 -19.35 15.13
CA VAL A 476 -12.04 -19.70 14.00
C VAL A 476 -12.41 -18.82 12.82
N VAL A 477 -11.45 -18.01 12.35
CA VAL A 477 -11.64 -17.13 11.19
C VAL A 477 -10.87 -17.60 9.95
N ALA A 478 -9.78 -18.34 10.16
CA ALA A 478 -8.95 -18.93 9.13
C ALA A 478 -8.43 -20.30 9.58
N ALA A 479 -8.04 -21.13 8.62
CA ALA A 479 -7.23 -22.31 8.86
C ALA A 479 -6.25 -22.46 7.70
N GLU A 480 -4.97 -22.65 7.98
CA GLU A 480 -3.97 -22.99 6.97
C GLU A 480 -3.23 -24.29 7.30
N ILE A 481 -2.55 -24.81 6.28
CA ILE A 481 -1.47 -25.77 6.43
C ILE A 481 -0.15 -25.06 6.17
N VAL A 482 0.71 -24.99 7.19
CA VAL A 482 2.08 -24.48 7.08
C VAL A 482 3.03 -25.65 7.01
N TYR A 483 3.90 -25.69 6.00
CA TYR A 483 4.82 -26.81 5.77
C TYR A 483 6.27 -26.37 5.67
N GLY A 484 7.16 -27.23 6.16
CA GLY A 484 8.58 -26.92 6.27
C GLY A 484 9.49 -28.14 6.32
N VAL A 485 10.79 -27.91 6.31
CA VAL A 485 11.84 -28.92 6.42
C VAL A 485 12.52 -28.79 7.77
N VAL A 486 12.66 -29.91 8.49
CA VAL A 486 13.42 -29.94 9.75
C VAL A 486 14.92 -29.91 9.47
N ASP A 487 15.65 -29.00 10.10
CA ASP A 487 17.12 -29.04 10.14
C ASP A 487 17.58 -30.06 11.20
N ASP A 488 18.19 -31.16 10.74
CA ASP A 488 18.75 -32.22 11.57
C ASP A 488 19.90 -31.73 12.50
N SER A 489 20.49 -30.56 12.23
CA SER A 489 21.69 -30.06 12.90
C SER A 489 21.41 -29.37 14.23
N ASP A 490 20.32 -28.60 14.32
CA ASP A 490 19.89 -27.87 15.51
C ASP A 490 18.44 -28.14 15.91
N GLY A 491 17.66 -28.83 15.07
CA GLY A 491 16.27 -29.17 15.30
C GLY A 491 15.28 -28.04 14.97
N SER A 492 15.75 -26.99 14.29
CA SER A 492 14.88 -25.94 13.75
C SER A 492 13.98 -26.47 12.63
N VAL A 493 12.91 -25.72 12.34
CA VAL A 493 11.99 -25.97 11.23
C VAL A 493 12.05 -24.79 10.29
N ILE A 494 12.46 -25.04 9.05
CA ILE A 494 12.45 -24.05 7.97
C ILE A 494 11.12 -24.19 7.25
N PHE A 495 10.19 -23.27 7.48
CA PHE A 495 8.96 -23.19 6.72
C PHE A 495 9.25 -22.66 5.32
N ILE A 496 8.61 -23.28 4.33
CA ILE A 496 8.81 -23.00 2.90
C ILE A 496 7.49 -22.71 2.19
N GLY A 497 6.41 -22.58 2.95
CA GLY A 497 5.15 -22.07 2.46
C GLY A 497 3.97 -22.46 3.32
N GLU A 498 2.85 -21.89 2.95
CA GLU A 498 1.54 -22.11 3.54
C GLU A 498 0.44 -22.09 2.48
N GLU A 499 -0.63 -22.82 2.77
CA GLU A 499 -1.79 -22.92 1.88
C GLU A 499 -3.10 -22.92 2.68
N PRO A 500 -4.20 -22.39 2.11
CA PRO A 500 -5.51 -22.40 2.74
C PRO A 500 -6.00 -23.82 3.06
N ALA A 501 -6.57 -23.98 4.25
CA ALA A 501 -7.28 -25.18 4.67
C ALA A 501 -8.79 -24.92 4.76
N SER A 502 -9.58 -25.96 4.51
CA SER A 502 -11.02 -25.89 4.71
C SER A 502 -11.38 -26.02 6.19
N PHE A 503 -12.36 -25.25 6.64
CA PHE A 503 -12.93 -25.33 7.98
C PHE A 503 -14.46 -25.44 7.92
N GLU A 504 -15.03 -26.37 8.68
CA GLU A 504 -16.48 -26.52 8.85
C GLU A 504 -16.82 -26.53 10.36
N ALA A 505 -17.54 -25.50 10.80
CA ALA A 505 -18.10 -25.47 12.16
C ALA A 505 -19.29 -26.44 12.29
N LEU A 506 -19.36 -27.15 13.41
CA LEU A 506 -20.39 -28.14 13.73
C LEU A 506 -21.40 -27.60 14.76
N ASP A 507 -22.64 -28.10 14.69
CA ASP A 507 -23.76 -27.68 15.55
C ASP A 507 -23.52 -27.83 17.07
N ASP A 508 -22.52 -28.62 17.48
CA ASP A 508 -22.17 -28.83 18.88
C ASP A 508 -21.08 -27.90 19.40
N GLY A 509 -20.62 -26.96 18.56
CA GLY A 509 -19.58 -25.98 18.88
C GLY A 509 -18.16 -26.48 18.63
N SER A 510 -17.96 -27.70 18.12
CA SER A 510 -16.68 -28.16 17.54
C SER A 510 -16.57 -27.79 16.07
N GLY A 511 -15.45 -28.15 15.42
CA GLY A 511 -15.29 -27.97 13.98
C GLY A 511 -14.30 -28.97 13.39
N GLU A 512 -14.34 -29.12 12.07
CA GLU A 512 -13.43 -29.97 11.31
C GLU A 512 -12.58 -29.09 10.39
N VAL A 513 -11.26 -29.24 10.47
CA VAL A 513 -10.30 -28.66 9.53
C VAL A 513 -9.83 -29.76 8.59
N ALA A 514 -9.76 -29.48 7.30
CA ALA A 514 -9.11 -30.37 6.34
C ALA A 514 -8.21 -29.57 5.39
N ALA A 515 -6.95 -29.98 5.35
CA ALA A 515 -5.93 -29.37 4.51
C ALA A 515 -5.29 -30.42 3.59
N PHE A 516 -4.84 -29.97 2.42
CA PHE A 516 -4.12 -30.79 1.46
C PHE A 516 -2.83 -30.10 1.07
N TYR A 517 -1.76 -30.88 0.93
CA TYR A 517 -0.47 -30.41 0.45
C TYR A 517 0.08 -31.43 -0.55
N ASP A 518 0.33 -30.99 -1.78
CA ASP A 518 0.71 -31.87 -2.90
C ASP A 518 2.21 -32.26 -2.89
N LEU A 519 2.97 -31.78 -1.89
CA LEU A 519 4.40 -32.00 -1.71
C LEU A 519 5.29 -31.29 -2.74
N THR A 520 4.74 -30.32 -3.46
CA THR A 520 5.52 -29.40 -4.27
C THR A 520 6.11 -28.30 -3.40
N VAL A 521 7.22 -27.74 -3.87
CA VAL A 521 7.96 -26.70 -3.16
C VAL A 521 8.39 -25.68 -4.18
N LEU A 522 8.23 -24.41 -3.85
CA LEU A 522 8.79 -23.34 -4.66
C LEU A 522 10.30 -23.30 -4.48
N THR A 523 11.01 -23.09 -5.58
CA THR A 523 12.46 -22.94 -5.56
C THR A 523 12.88 -21.83 -6.50
N LEU A 524 13.82 -21.00 -6.07
CA LEU A 524 14.45 -19.97 -6.90
C LEU A 524 15.81 -20.47 -7.40
N SER A 525 16.18 -20.15 -8.65
CA SER A 525 17.47 -20.55 -9.22
C SER A 525 18.02 -19.54 -10.22
N ASP A 526 19.27 -19.15 -10.03
CA ASP A 526 20.10 -18.36 -10.95
C ASP A 526 20.75 -19.23 -12.07
N GLY A 527 20.47 -20.54 -12.08
CA GLY A 527 21.09 -21.53 -12.96
C GLY A 527 22.45 -22.06 -12.50
N ILE A 528 23.01 -21.54 -11.40
CA ILE A 528 24.20 -22.04 -10.72
C ILE A 528 23.79 -22.80 -9.46
N ASP A 529 23.03 -22.13 -8.59
CA ASP A 529 22.50 -22.61 -7.34
C ASP A 529 20.95 -22.59 -7.38
N THR A 530 20.34 -23.34 -6.47
CA THR A 530 18.88 -23.46 -6.34
C THR A 530 18.59 -23.59 -4.87
N ASP A 531 17.71 -22.72 -4.36
CA ASP A 531 17.29 -22.73 -2.97
C ASP A 531 15.77 -22.78 -2.84
N PHE A 532 15.30 -23.08 -1.62
CA PHE A 532 13.88 -22.95 -1.29
C PHE A 532 13.50 -21.48 -1.26
N ALA A 533 12.29 -21.19 -1.72
CA ALA A 533 11.63 -19.92 -1.50
C ALA A 533 10.37 -20.19 -0.67
N TYR A 534 10.05 -19.27 0.24
CA TYR A 534 8.75 -19.31 0.90
C TYR A 534 7.67 -19.01 -0.14
N LEU A 535 6.55 -19.72 -0.03
CA LEU A 535 5.40 -19.52 -0.88
C LEU A 535 4.20 -19.27 0.03
N ASP A 536 3.68 -18.06 0.00
CA ASP A 536 2.30 -17.81 0.38
C ASP A 536 1.42 -17.91 -0.86
N MET A 537 0.28 -18.59 -0.75
CA MET A 537 -0.61 -18.82 -1.87
C MET A 537 -2.07 -18.58 -1.51
N GLU A 538 -2.71 -17.70 -2.25
CA GLU A 538 -4.15 -17.51 -2.21
C GLU A 538 -4.83 -18.03 -3.49
N ILE A 539 -6.05 -18.54 -3.34
CA ILE A 539 -6.88 -18.99 -4.46
C ILE A 539 -8.21 -18.24 -4.41
N ASP A 540 -8.44 -17.36 -5.38
CA ASP A 540 -9.75 -16.76 -5.59
C ASP A 540 -10.60 -17.69 -6.49
N TYR A 541 -11.56 -18.35 -5.85
CA TYR A 541 -12.48 -19.27 -6.51
C TYR A 541 -13.49 -18.60 -7.44
N GLU A 542 -13.73 -17.29 -7.33
CA GLU A 542 -14.61 -16.55 -8.22
C GLU A 542 -13.92 -16.17 -9.53
N SER A 543 -12.66 -15.74 -9.44
CA SER A 543 -11.83 -15.46 -10.62
C SER A 543 -11.18 -16.69 -11.23
N GLU A 544 -11.06 -17.77 -10.46
CA GLU A 544 -10.21 -18.93 -10.74
C GLU A 544 -8.73 -18.54 -10.88
N LEU A 545 -8.28 -17.42 -10.28
CA LEU A 545 -6.88 -17.00 -10.26
C LEU A 545 -6.18 -17.47 -8.99
N TRP A 546 -4.89 -17.72 -9.10
CA TRP A 546 -4.01 -18.06 -7.98
C TRP A 546 -3.01 -16.91 -7.80
N PHE A 547 -2.88 -16.44 -6.57
CA PHE A 547 -1.95 -15.39 -6.17
C PHE A 547 -0.85 -16.02 -5.34
N LEU A 548 0.39 -15.69 -5.66
CA LEU A 548 1.55 -16.23 -4.98
C LEU A 548 2.45 -15.07 -4.59
N ASP A 549 2.68 -14.93 -3.29
CA ASP A 549 3.60 -13.95 -2.73
C ASP A 549 4.84 -14.66 -2.22
N VAL A 550 5.98 -14.17 -2.71
CA VAL A 550 7.29 -14.77 -2.44
C VAL A 550 8.17 -13.70 -1.81
N PRO A 551 8.51 -13.82 -0.51
CA PRO A 551 9.37 -12.86 0.15
C PRO A 551 10.82 -13.08 -0.28
N LEU A 552 11.44 -11.98 -0.67
CA LEU A 552 12.77 -11.85 -1.21
C LEU A 552 13.54 -10.74 -0.49
N TRP A 553 14.85 -10.81 -0.60
CA TRP A 553 15.74 -9.71 -0.23
C TRP A 553 16.49 -9.26 -1.47
N TYR A 554 16.54 -7.95 -1.69
CA TYR A 554 17.30 -7.33 -2.77
C TYR A 554 18.52 -6.59 -2.22
N VAL A 555 19.64 -6.68 -2.92
CA VAL A 555 20.84 -5.89 -2.63
C VAL A 555 21.31 -5.24 -3.92
N PRO A 556 21.25 -3.90 -4.04
CA PRO A 556 21.71 -3.23 -5.23
C PRO A 556 23.25 -3.33 -5.38
N PRO A 557 23.79 -3.22 -6.61
CA PRO A 557 25.23 -3.43 -6.88
C PRO A 557 26.17 -2.56 -6.04
N GLU A 558 25.77 -1.33 -5.78
CA GLU A 558 26.47 -0.32 -4.98
C GLU A 558 26.57 -0.70 -3.51
N GLU A 559 25.60 -1.46 -3.01
CA GLU A 559 25.50 -1.88 -1.62
C GLU A 559 26.05 -3.29 -1.37
N ALA A 560 26.32 -4.07 -2.43
CA ALA A 560 26.79 -5.46 -2.32
C ALA A 560 28.06 -5.68 -1.48
N ASP A 561 28.88 -4.63 -1.28
CA ASP A 561 30.10 -4.65 -0.46
C ASP A 561 29.99 -3.84 0.86
N THR A 562 28.78 -3.39 1.22
CA THR A 562 28.48 -2.62 2.45
C THR A 562 28.04 -3.52 3.61
N ASP A 563 27.76 -2.92 4.77
CA ASP A 563 27.13 -3.59 5.92
C ASP A 563 25.64 -3.20 6.03
N ASP A 564 25.07 -2.58 4.99
CA ASP A 564 23.69 -2.12 4.95
C ASP A 564 22.75 -3.34 4.83
N PRO A 565 21.57 -3.31 5.47
CA PRO A 565 20.62 -4.41 5.38
C PRO A 565 20.11 -4.55 3.93
N PRO A 566 19.77 -5.76 3.48
CA PRO A 566 19.07 -5.91 2.21
C PRO A 566 17.69 -5.23 2.27
N HIS A 567 17.19 -4.87 1.11
CA HIS A 567 15.86 -4.30 0.93
C HIS A 567 14.82 -5.43 0.95
N ASP A 568 13.69 -5.21 1.62
CA ASP A 568 12.60 -6.18 1.68
C ASP A 568 11.79 -6.11 0.37
N VAL A 569 11.63 -7.25 -0.30
CA VAL A 569 10.98 -7.33 -1.61
C VAL A 569 9.97 -8.46 -1.63
N ILE A 570 8.80 -8.22 -2.21
CA ILE A 570 7.82 -9.26 -2.54
C ILE A 570 7.80 -9.47 -4.05
N LEU A 571 7.97 -10.71 -4.48
CA LEU A 571 7.60 -11.12 -5.83
C LEU A 571 6.14 -11.60 -5.82
N GLY A 572 5.27 -10.78 -6.39
CA GLY A 572 3.86 -11.09 -6.60
C GLY A 572 3.63 -11.75 -7.95
N LEU A 573 2.95 -12.89 -7.95
CA LEU A 573 2.59 -13.63 -9.17
C LEU A 573 1.09 -13.90 -9.23
N THR A 574 0.48 -13.55 -10.36
CA THR A 574 -0.90 -13.94 -10.67
C THR A 574 -0.91 -15.02 -11.73
N LEU A 575 -1.48 -16.20 -11.42
CA LEU A 575 -1.52 -17.36 -12.29
C LEU A 575 -2.96 -17.77 -12.62
N ASN A 576 -3.14 -18.40 -13.78
CA ASN A 576 -4.37 -19.11 -14.12
C ASN A 576 -4.33 -20.58 -13.62
N PRO A 577 -5.46 -21.33 -13.67
CA PRO A 577 -5.50 -22.72 -13.22
C PRO A 577 -4.65 -23.70 -14.04
N ASP A 578 -4.19 -23.31 -15.22
CA ASP A 578 -3.29 -24.09 -16.06
C ASP A 578 -1.81 -23.88 -15.66
N GLY A 579 -1.53 -22.93 -14.76
CA GLY A 579 -0.20 -22.55 -14.28
C GLY A 579 0.54 -21.57 -15.20
N ASP A 580 -0.16 -20.89 -16.11
CA ASP A 580 0.44 -19.79 -16.88
C ASP A 580 0.48 -18.52 -16.01
N VAL A 581 1.65 -17.87 -15.96
CA VAL A 581 1.84 -16.56 -15.32
C VAL A 581 1.16 -15.48 -16.15
N LEU A 582 0.23 -14.76 -15.53
CA LEU A 582 -0.50 -13.63 -16.08
C LEU A 582 0.12 -12.29 -15.68
N SER A 583 0.67 -12.20 -14.47
CA SER A 583 1.33 -11.04 -13.87
C SER A 583 2.56 -11.51 -13.09
N GLU A 584 3.65 -10.74 -13.15
CA GLU A 584 4.92 -10.98 -12.44
C GLU A 584 5.55 -9.63 -12.14
N VAL A 585 5.50 -9.21 -10.88
CA VAL A 585 5.96 -7.89 -10.43
C VAL A 585 6.76 -8.04 -9.15
N TYR A 586 7.83 -7.24 -9.03
CA TYR A 586 8.62 -7.12 -7.81
C TYR A 586 8.20 -5.83 -7.12
N TYR A 587 7.88 -5.91 -5.85
CA TYR A 587 7.55 -4.75 -5.03
C TYR A 587 8.57 -4.62 -3.92
N GLU A 588 9.16 -3.45 -3.79
CA GLU A 588 10.04 -3.10 -2.69
C GLU A 588 9.23 -2.44 -1.58
N ILE A 589 9.60 -2.74 -0.34
CA ILE A 589 9.06 -2.12 0.87
C ILE A 589 10.21 -1.35 1.51
N ASN A 590 10.11 -0.02 1.53
CA ASN A 590 11.16 0.82 2.10
C ASN A 590 11.10 0.84 3.64
N THR A 591 12.06 1.53 4.26
CA THR A 591 12.20 1.62 5.72
C THR A 591 11.02 2.32 6.41
N GLU A 592 10.28 3.17 5.69
CA GLU A 592 9.08 3.88 6.12
C GLU A 592 7.78 3.11 5.80
N GLY A 593 7.89 1.87 5.31
CA GLY A 593 6.75 1.00 4.99
C GLY A 593 6.02 1.35 3.69
N MET A 594 6.59 2.22 2.84
CA MET A 594 6.05 2.52 1.52
C MET A 594 6.31 1.37 0.55
N ILE A 595 5.36 1.13 -0.35
CA ILE A 595 5.44 0.04 -1.32
C ILE A 595 5.44 0.60 -2.73
N GLY A 596 6.30 0.09 -3.61
CA GLY A 596 6.14 0.28 -5.06
C GLY A 596 6.97 -0.66 -5.91
N GLU A 597 6.76 -0.55 -7.22
CA GLU A 597 7.33 -1.48 -8.19
C GLU A 597 8.85 -1.29 -8.31
N LEU A 598 9.59 -2.35 -7.97
CA LEU A 598 11.04 -2.40 -8.05
C LEU A 598 11.49 -2.79 -9.47
N THR A 599 12.26 -1.90 -10.11
CA THR A 599 13.06 -2.25 -11.28
C THR A 599 14.48 -2.65 -10.87
N ALA A 600 14.67 -3.91 -10.49
CA ALA A 600 15.96 -4.40 -10.01
C ALA A 600 17.10 -4.22 -11.03
N ASP A 601 18.25 -3.67 -10.59
CA ASP A 601 19.46 -3.59 -11.40
C ASP A 601 19.92 -5.01 -11.82
N PRO A 602 20.24 -5.24 -13.11
CA PRO A 602 20.68 -6.55 -13.60
C PRO A 602 21.95 -7.13 -12.95
N ASP A 603 22.78 -6.30 -12.31
CA ASP A 603 23.97 -6.69 -11.56
C ASP A 603 23.70 -6.80 -10.04
N GLY A 604 22.48 -6.50 -9.58
CA GLY A 604 22.04 -6.65 -8.19
C GLY A 604 21.81 -8.11 -7.79
N LEU A 605 21.64 -8.36 -6.50
CA LEU A 605 21.50 -9.70 -5.92
C LEU A 605 20.10 -9.89 -5.35
N ILE A 606 19.47 -11.04 -5.61
CA ILE A 606 18.12 -11.39 -5.11
C ILE A 606 18.21 -12.70 -4.35
N TYR A 607 17.82 -12.64 -3.08
CA TYR A 607 17.86 -13.77 -2.18
C TYR A 607 16.44 -14.24 -1.85
N PRO A 608 16.13 -15.55 -2.00
CA PRO A 608 14.89 -16.07 -1.46
C PRO A 608 14.94 -16.07 0.07
N VAL A 609 13.85 -15.63 0.69
CA VAL A 609 13.69 -15.57 2.14
C VAL A 609 12.74 -16.69 2.58
N VAL A 610 13.03 -17.29 3.74
CA VAL A 610 12.24 -18.35 4.36
C VAL A 610 12.06 -18.08 5.86
N LEU A 611 10.95 -18.54 6.42
CA LEU A 611 10.67 -18.43 7.85
C LEU A 611 11.28 -19.62 8.61
N ASN A 612 12.26 -19.35 9.47
CA ASN A 612 12.87 -20.36 10.31
C ASN A 612 12.32 -20.29 11.74
N GLN A 613 11.89 -21.42 12.29
CA GLN A 613 11.51 -21.57 13.69
C GLN A 613 12.54 -22.39 14.46
N TYR A 614 13.13 -21.78 15.48
CA TYR A 614 14.09 -22.43 16.37
C TYR A 614 13.40 -23.36 17.37
N ALA A 615 14.19 -24.27 17.97
CA ALA A 615 13.69 -25.26 18.92
C ALA A 615 13.11 -24.67 20.23
N ASP A 616 13.36 -23.39 20.51
CA ASP A 616 12.75 -22.66 21.62
C ASP A 616 11.41 -22.02 21.26
N GLY A 617 11.02 -22.03 19.97
CA GLY A 617 9.77 -21.48 19.45
C GLY A 617 9.93 -20.16 18.73
N SER A 618 11.06 -19.45 18.92
CA SER A 618 11.34 -18.18 18.25
C SER A 618 11.41 -18.34 16.73
N ARG A 619 11.00 -17.31 16.00
CA ARG A 619 10.94 -17.27 14.54
C ARG A 619 11.77 -16.13 13.98
N GLU A 620 12.36 -16.35 12.81
CA GLU A 620 13.17 -15.36 12.10
C GLU A 620 13.05 -15.61 10.58
N TRP A 621 12.84 -14.55 9.81
CA TRP A 621 12.99 -14.57 8.36
C TRP A 621 14.47 -14.49 8.00
N LEU A 622 14.93 -15.42 7.17
CA LEU A 622 16.34 -15.50 6.77
C LEU A 622 16.48 -16.03 5.34
N THR A 623 17.64 -15.77 4.73
CA THR A 623 18.03 -16.48 3.50
C THR A 623 18.87 -17.71 3.81
N LEU A 624 18.61 -18.79 3.07
CA LEU A 624 19.43 -20.01 3.11
C LEU A 624 20.63 -19.95 2.16
N SER A 625 20.61 -19.00 1.21
CA SER A 625 21.60 -18.93 0.16
C SER A 625 22.82 -18.13 0.59
N GLU A 626 24.02 -18.64 0.25
CA GLU A 626 25.27 -17.87 0.36
C GLU A 626 25.54 -17.03 -0.91
N VAL A 627 24.68 -17.12 -1.93
CA VAL A 627 24.81 -16.46 -3.24
C VAL A 627 23.43 -15.97 -3.69
N GLY A 628 23.26 -14.65 -3.82
CA GLY A 628 22.07 -14.04 -4.38
C GLY A 628 22.16 -13.83 -5.88
#